data_AF-A0A8C2MLB0-F1
#
_entry.id   AF-A0A8C2MLB0-F1
#
_cell.length_a   1.000
_cell.length_b   1.000
_cell.length_c   1.000
_cell.angle_alpha   90.00
_cell.angle_beta   90.00
_cell.angle_gamma   90.00
#
_symmetry.space_group_name_H-M   'P 1'
#
loop_
_entity.id
_entity.type
_entity.pdbx_description
1 polymer ?
#
loop_
_entity_poly.entity_id
_entity_poly.type
_entity_poly.pdbx_seq_one_letter_code
_entity_poly.pdbx_strand_id
1 'polypeptide(L)'
;MPKRSCPFGDASPLQLKVHVGPRELSRGVFAQRYSREVFGLPGTAPIACSSCVRSADGKAVCSQCDRALCGQCIYTCWGCGALACMLCGLADYSDDGEKTLCTNCAMFEA
;
A
#
# COMPACT_ATOMS: atom_id res chain seq x y z
N MET A 1 -43.77 10.45 -60.00
CA MET A 1 -42.75 9.48 -59.51
C MET A 1 -43.23 8.90 -58.18
N PRO A 2 -43.31 7.56 -58.01
CA PRO A 2 -43.66 6.98 -56.72
C PRO A 2 -42.46 7.14 -55.77
N LYS A 3 -42.68 7.74 -54.59
CA LYS A 3 -41.64 7.78 -53.55
C LYS A 3 -41.35 6.36 -53.09
N ARG A 4 -40.08 5.93 -53.12
CA ARG A 4 -39.65 4.65 -52.54
C ARG A 4 -40.04 4.61 -51.06
N SER A 5 -40.59 3.48 -50.61
CA SER A 5 -40.86 3.24 -49.20
C SER A 5 -39.55 3.27 -48.39
N CYS A 6 -39.61 3.86 -47.19
CA CYS A 6 -38.47 3.92 -46.28
C CYS A 6 -38.19 2.51 -45.72
N PRO A 7 -37.00 1.93 -45.91
CA PRO A 7 -36.69 0.57 -45.47
C PRO A 7 -36.61 0.43 -43.93
N PHE A 8 -36.76 1.52 -43.18
CA PHE A 8 -36.64 1.57 -41.73
C PHE A 8 -37.97 1.86 -41.01
N GLY A 9 -39.09 1.93 -41.72
CA GLY A 9 -40.36 2.48 -41.20
C GLY A 9 -40.96 1.73 -40.00
N ASP A 10 -40.86 0.39 -39.98
CA ASP A 10 -41.67 -0.42 -39.04
C ASP A 10 -40.86 -1.36 -38.14
N ALA A 11 -39.53 -1.41 -38.28
CA ALA A 11 -38.69 -2.41 -37.62
C ALA A 11 -37.35 -1.90 -37.08
N SER A 12 -37.14 -0.58 -36.96
CA SER A 12 -35.96 -0.08 -36.25
C SER A 12 -36.14 -0.38 -34.76
N PRO A 13 -35.29 -1.21 -34.12
CA PRO A 13 -35.37 -1.39 -32.68
C PRO A 13 -35.24 -0.02 -32.01
N LEU A 14 -36.09 0.23 -31.01
CA LEU A 14 -35.99 1.44 -30.19
C LEU A 14 -34.53 1.59 -29.75
N GLN A 15 -33.88 2.67 -30.19
CA GLN A 15 -32.51 2.97 -29.79
C GLN A 15 -32.54 3.27 -28.29
N LEU A 16 -32.35 2.23 -27.48
CA LEU A 16 -32.31 2.34 -26.03
C LEU A 16 -31.03 3.07 -25.66
N LYS A 17 -31.15 4.37 -25.39
CA LYS A 17 -30.05 5.16 -24.86
C LYS A 17 -29.79 4.74 -23.42
N VAL A 18 -28.88 3.79 -23.24
CA VAL A 18 -28.39 3.42 -21.91
C VAL A 18 -27.40 4.50 -21.46
N HIS A 19 -27.68 5.12 -20.32
CA HIS A 19 -26.71 6.00 -19.69
C HIS A 19 -25.64 5.14 -19.03
N VAL A 20 -24.38 5.32 -19.46
CA VAL A 20 -23.23 4.63 -18.87
C VAL A 20 -22.49 5.63 -18.01
N GLY A 21 -22.52 5.44 -16.69
CA GLY A 21 -21.88 6.32 -15.73
C GLY A 21 -20.45 5.88 -15.36
N PRO A 22 -19.75 6.69 -14.53
CA PRO A 22 -18.41 6.36 -14.05
C PRO A 22 -18.34 5.05 -13.27
N ARG A 23 -19.45 4.64 -12.63
CA ARG A 23 -19.56 3.37 -11.89
C ARG A 23 -19.58 2.14 -12.81
N GLU A 24 -20.29 2.21 -13.94
CA GLU A 24 -20.27 1.13 -14.94
C GLU A 24 -18.91 1.05 -15.65
N LEU A 25 -18.29 2.20 -15.95
CA LEU A 25 -16.95 2.24 -16.54
C LEU A 25 -15.89 1.62 -15.61
N SER A 26 -15.95 1.93 -14.32
CA SER A 26 -14.99 1.43 -13.32
C SER A 26 -15.15 -0.04 -12.97
N ARG A 27 -16.25 -0.69 -13.37
CA ARG A 27 -16.52 -2.13 -13.16
C ARG A 27 -16.64 -2.94 -14.45
N GLY A 28 -16.35 -2.34 -15.60
CA GLY A 28 -16.44 -2.99 -16.91
C GLY A 28 -15.40 -4.09 -17.16
N VAL A 29 -15.43 -4.67 -18.36
CA VAL A 29 -14.60 -5.83 -18.79
C VAL A 29 -13.08 -5.60 -18.62
N PHE A 30 -12.63 -4.34 -18.66
CA PHE A 30 -11.23 -3.94 -18.45
C PHE A 30 -10.99 -3.23 -17.11
N ALA A 31 -11.94 -3.26 -16.17
CA ALA A 31 -11.82 -2.61 -14.86
C ALA A 31 -10.52 -2.97 -14.14
N GLN A 32 -10.09 -4.23 -14.25
CA GLN A 32 -8.84 -4.70 -13.63
C GLN A 32 -7.58 -4.15 -14.33
N ARG A 33 -7.65 -3.85 -15.63
CA ARG A 33 -6.54 -3.26 -16.40
C ARG A 33 -6.44 -1.76 -16.11
N TYR A 34 -7.57 -1.05 -16.17
CA TYR A 34 -7.63 0.37 -15.82
C TYR A 34 -7.30 0.61 -14.35
N SER A 35 -7.74 -0.24 -13.43
CA SER A 35 -7.35 -0.12 -12.03
C SER A 35 -5.85 -0.35 -11.83
N ARG A 36 -5.22 -1.26 -12.58
CA ARG A 36 -3.76 -1.42 -12.56
C ARG A 36 -3.01 -0.24 -13.16
N GLU A 37 -3.55 0.41 -14.19
CA GLU A 37 -2.95 1.59 -14.81
C GLU A 37 -3.11 2.85 -13.94
N VAL A 38 -4.25 2.99 -13.25
CA VAL A 38 -4.54 4.12 -12.35
C VAL A 38 -3.90 3.95 -10.98
N PHE A 39 -3.89 2.74 -10.43
CA PHE A 39 -3.41 2.47 -9.06
C PHE A 39 -2.04 1.78 -9.00
N GLY A 40 -1.48 1.34 -10.13
CA GLY A 40 -0.17 0.66 -10.20
C GLY A 40 -0.15 -0.69 -9.49
N LEU A 41 0.21 -1.76 -10.21
CA LEU A 41 0.63 -3.09 -9.69
C LEU A 41 -0.01 -3.57 -8.35
N PRO A 42 -0.89 -4.60 -8.34
CA PRO A 42 -1.23 -5.32 -7.11
C PRO A 42 -0.03 -6.18 -6.70
N GLY A 43 0.93 -5.55 -6.04
CA GLY A 43 2.05 -6.19 -5.39
C GLY A 43 2.27 -5.48 -4.08
N THR A 44 1.35 -5.69 -3.13
CA THR A 44 1.29 -5.07 -1.80
C THR A 44 1.20 -3.55 -1.83
N ALA A 45 0.11 -2.98 -1.29
CA ALA A 45 0.08 -1.55 -0.99
C ALA A 45 1.40 -1.18 -0.29
N PRO A 46 2.09 -0.09 -0.67
CA PRO A 46 3.34 0.29 -0.03
C PRO A 46 3.03 0.46 1.45
N ILE A 47 3.55 -0.46 2.27
CA ILE A 47 3.31 -0.38 3.70
C ILE A 47 4.08 0.88 4.13
N ALA A 48 3.35 1.89 4.60
CA ALA A 48 3.98 3.11 5.06
C ALA A 48 4.84 2.77 6.28
N CYS A 49 6.08 3.25 6.29
CA CYS A 49 6.94 3.13 7.47
C CYS A 49 6.23 3.79 8.65
N SER A 50 6.06 3.08 9.76
CA SER A 50 5.35 3.63 10.93
C SER A 50 6.05 4.82 11.59
N SER A 51 7.32 5.04 11.24
CA SER A 51 8.13 6.10 11.85
C SER A 51 8.29 7.34 10.97
N CYS A 52 8.46 7.18 9.66
CA CYS A 52 8.67 8.30 8.74
C CYS A 52 7.53 8.48 7.72
N VAL A 53 6.53 7.59 7.72
CA VAL A 53 5.35 7.59 6.84
C VAL A 53 5.68 7.47 5.34
N ARG A 54 6.95 7.39 4.96
CA ARG A 54 7.39 7.11 3.58
C ARG A 54 7.08 5.66 3.22
N SER A 55 6.87 5.40 1.92
CA SER A 55 6.71 4.05 1.39
C SER A 55 7.89 3.17 1.80
N ALA A 56 7.62 2.11 2.57
CA ALA A 56 8.64 1.13 2.92
C ALA A 56 8.86 0.22 1.71
N ASP A 57 10.03 0.35 1.09
CA ASP A 57 10.49 -0.51 0.00
C ASP A 57 10.95 -1.90 0.51
N GLY A 58 11.05 -2.06 1.85
CA GLY A 58 11.60 -3.24 2.50
C GLY A 58 10.65 -3.89 3.52
N LYS A 59 10.74 -5.21 3.64
CA LYS A 59 9.97 -6.06 4.56
C LYS A 59 10.60 -6.09 5.97
N ALA A 60 11.01 -4.95 6.53
CA ALA A 60 11.52 -4.93 7.89
C ALA A 60 10.38 -4.67 8.88
N VAL A 61 10.29 -5.50 9.92
CA VAL A 61 9.24 -5.46 10.93
C VAL A 61 9.90 -5.34 12.30
N CYS A 62 9.38 -4.45 13.14
CA CYS A 62 9.83 -4.34 14.52
C CYS A 62 9.48 -5.61 15.30
N SER A 63 10.44 -6.24 15.97
CA SER A 63 10.19 -7.43 16.78
C SER A 63 9.31 -7.18 18.00
N GLN A 64 9.15 -5.92 18.41
CA GLN A 64 8.41 -5.54 19.64
C GLN A 64 6.99 -5.07 19.37
N CYS A 65 6.72 -4.45 18.22
CA CYS A 65 5.41 -3.85 17.92
C CYS A 65 4.83 -4.25 16.56
N ASP A 66 5.50 -5.16 15.84
CA ASP A 66 5.08 -5.71 14.54
C ASP A 66 4.80 -4.68 13.44
N ARG A 67 5.27 -3.44 13.62
CA ARG A 67 5.11 -2.36 12.63
C ARG A 67 6.18 -2.44 11.56
N ALA A 68 5.78 -2.18 10.32
CA ALA A 68 6.69 -2.11 9.19
C ALA A 68 7.50 -0.81 9.19
N LEU A 69 8.78 -0.92 8.83
CA LEU A 69 9.76 0.15 8.86
C LEU A 69 10.58 0.16 7.58
N CYS A 70 11.04 1.33 7.17
CA CYS A 70 12.08 1.43 6.13
C CYS A 70 13.47 1.16 6.71
N GLY A 71 14.45 0.90 5.84
CA GLY A 71 15.84 0.62 6.25
C GLY A 71 16.51 1.73 7.07
N GLN A 72 16.03 2.97 6.97
CA GLN A 72 16.53 4.11 7.76
C GLN A 72 15.84 4.27 9.12
N CYS A 73 14.73 3.56 9.37
CA CYS A 73 13.97 3.67 10.62
C CYS A 73 14.08 2.39 11.48
N ILE A 74 15.02 1.51 11.14
CA ILE A 74 15.36 0.31 11.92
C ILE A 74 16.75 0.46 12.51
N TYR A 75 16.93 -0.13 13.68
CA TYR A 75 18.25 -0.48 14.21
C TYR A 75 18.20 -1.92 14.75
N THR A 76 19.38 -2.49 14.94
CA THR A 76 19.60 -3.80 15.54
C THR A 76 19.90 -3.65 17.01
N CYS A 77 19.13 -4.32 17.87
CA CYS A 77 19.44 -4.40 19.30
C CYS A 77 20.80 -5.06 19.52
N TRP A 78 21.67 -4.43 20.30
CA TRP A 78 22.99 -4.99 20.65
C TRP A 78 22.88 -6.29 21.47
N GLY A 79 21.92 -6.37 22.39
CA GLY A 79 21.77 -7.53 23.28
C GLY A 79 21.22 -8.79 22.61
N CYS A 80 20.21 -8.65 21.75
CA CYS A 80 19.51 -9.79 21.15
C CYS A 80 19.56 -9.85 19.61
N GLY A 81 20.18 -8.88 18.95
CA GLY A 81 20.27 -8.80 17.49
C GLY A 81 18.95 -8.51 16.77
N ALA A 82 17.84 -8.40 17.50
CA ALA A 82 16.53 -8.18 16.90
C ALA A 82 16.38 -6.75 16.33
N LEU A 83 15.61 -6.64 15.24
CA LEU A 83 15.26 -5.34 14.67
C LEU A 83 14.19 -4.66 15.51
N ALA A 84 14.41 -3.39 15.85
CA ALA A 84 13.41 -2.60 16.55
C ALA A 84 13.31 -1.19 15.95
N CYS A 85 12.12 -0.58 16.10
CA CYS A 85 11.89 0.81 15.69
C CYS A 85 12.45 1.76 16.73
N MET A 86 12.72 3.01 16.32
CA MET A 86 13.16 4.10 17.20
C MET A 86 12.28 4.34 18.44
N LEU A 87 11.02 3.90 18.44
CA LEU A 87 10.14 3.97 19.61
C LEU A 87 10.30 2.78 20.57
N CYS A 88 10.71 1.61 20.05
CA CYS A 88 10.95 0.40 20.84
C CYS A 88 12.42 0.25 21.25
N GLY A 89 13.19 1.32 21.12
CA GLY A 89 14.64 1.35 21.35
C GLY A 89 15.03 2.36 22.37
N LEU A 90 16.02 1.99 23.16
CA LEU A 90 16.73 2.89 24.04
C LEU A 90 18.17 2.98 23.56
N ALA A 91 18.66 4.20 23.34
CA ALA A 91 20.09 4.44 23.21
C ALA A 91 20.68 4.44 24.62
N ASP A 92 21.63 3.55 24.84
CA ASP A 92 22.42 3.51 26.05
C ASP A 92 23.77 4.17 25.78
N TYR A 93 24.10 5.14 26.63
CA TYR A 93 25.31 5.97 26.54
C TYR A 93 26.33 5.54 27.60
N SER A 94 26.61 4.23 27.66
CA SER A 94 27.70 3.71 28.49
C SER A 94 29.07 4.23 28.01
N ASP A 95 30.06 4.20 28.91
CA ASP A 95 31.45 4.68 28.70
C ASP A 95 32.15 3.99 27.50
N ASP A 96 31.61 2.85 27.05
CA ASP A 96 32.12 2.02 25.96
C ASP A 96 31.60 2.40 24.55
N GLY A 97 30.69 3.39 24.43
CA GLY A 97 30.17 3.91 23.16
C GLY A 97 28.64 3.86 23.01
N GLU A 98 28.13 4.37 21.88
CA GLU A 98 26.68 4.38 21.59
C GLU A 98 26.18 2.95 21.28
N LYS A 99 25.38 2.36 22.18
CA LYS A 99 24.72 1.06 21.94
C LYS A 99 23.21 1.25 21.98
N THR A 100 22.48 0.57 21.09
CA THR A 100 21.02 0.61 21.06
C THR A 100 20.45 -0.73 21.53
N LEU A 101 19.53 -0.67 22.48
CA LEU A 101 18.88 -1.84 23.07
C LEU A 101 17.38 -1.78 22.80
N CYS A 102 16.76 -2.93 22.55
CA CYS A 102 15.30 -3.01 22.55
C CYS A 102 14.77 -2.84 23.97
N THR A 103 13.50 -2.44 24.11
CA THR A 103 12.88 -2.25 25.44
C THR A 103 12.98 -3.47 26.35
N ASN A 104 12.99 -4.69 25.81
CA ASN A 104 13.17 -5.89 26.64
C ASN A 104 14.60 -5.97 27.16
N CYS A 105 15.62 -5.89 26.31
CA CYS A 105 17.02 -5.95 26.74
C CYS A 105 17.38 -4.82 27.70
N ALA A 106 16.86 -3.61 27.45
CA ALA A 106 17.06 -2.46 28.34
C ALA A 106 16.47 -2.70 29.76
N MET A 107 15.36 -3.44 29.89
CA MET A 107 14.80 -3.77 31.20
C MET A 107 15.58 -4.83 31.97
N PHE A 108 16.38 -5.66 31.31
CA PHE A 108 17.20 -6.69 31.97
C PHE A 108 18.63 -6.23 32.31
N GLU A 109 19.04 -5.05 31.85
CA GLU A 109 20.35 -4.43 32.16
C GLU A 109 20.28 -3.45 33.36
N ALA A 110 19.15 -3.42 34.08
CA ALA A 110 18.91 -2.58 35.26
C ALA A 110 19.23 -3.29 36.59
#